data_AF-A0A9E1TNP9-F1
#
_entry.id   AF-A0A9E1TNP9-F1
#
_cell.length_a   1.000
_cell.length_b   1.000
_cell.length_c   1.000
_cell.angle_alpha   90.00
_cell.angle_beta   90.00
_cell.angle_gamma   90.00
#
_symmetry.space_group_name_H-M   'P 1'
#
loop_
_entity.id
_entity.type
_entity.pdbx_description
1 polymer ?
#
loop_
_entity_poly.entity_id
_entity_poly.type
_entity_poly.pdbx_seq_one_letter_code
_entity_poly.pdbx_strand_id
1 'polypeptide(L)'
;MSSPEARVDSLDGLRSLVAEATVVGSAEARWRAVAAVDPALVERLIHGGPAVVAPDGQSRPVLLAAGTGASPGVGTGIVCLTAEAVLDAVDRDEDALLVCDETSPADEVGMRMAAGILTARGGVASHAAVVARGWGIPAVVGVVGM
;
A
#
# COMPACT_ATOMS: atom_id res chain seq x y z
N MET A 1 31.26 -10.15 -18.17
CA MET A 1 30.00 -10.19 -17.38
C MET A 1 30.22 -9.28 -16.19
N SER A 2 29.91 -7.99 -16.33
CA SER A 2 30.09 -7.00 -15.26
C SER A 2 29.27 -7.41 -14.04
N SER A 3 29.87 -7.32 -12.86
CA SER A 3 29.19 -7.46 -11.57
C SER A 3 27.91 -6.62 -11.54
N PRO A 4 26.86 -7.04 -10.82
CA PRO A 4 25.68 -6.21 -10.64
C PRO A 4 26.13 -4.93 -9.91
N GLU A 5 26.08 -3.79 -10.59
CA GLU A 5 26.23 -2.48 -9.94
C GLU A 5 25.24 -2.44 -8.76
N ALA A 6 25.72 -2.07 -7.58
CA ALA A 6 24.91 -2.06 -6.37
C ALA A 6 23.70 -1.13 -6.58
N ARG A 7 22.49 -1.70 -6.52
CA ARG A 7 21.24 -0.93 -6.67
C ARG A 7 21.05 -0.03 -5.47
N VAL A 8 20.50 1.15 -5.70
CA VAL A 8 20.12 2.09 -4.65
C VAL A 8 18.81 1.64 -4.02
N ASP A 9 18.82 1.43 -2.70
CA ASP A 9 17.73 0.85 -1.91
C ASP A 9 17.27 1.74 -0.74
N SER A 10 17.80 2.96 -0.63
CA SER A 10 17.50 3.94 0.42
C SER A 10 17.11 5.31 -0.16
N LEU A 11 16.31 6.07 0.59
CA LEU A 11 15.90 7.43 0.21
C LEU A 11 17.10 8.36 0.02
N ASP A 12 18.09 8.26 0.90
CA ASP A 12 19.29 9.10 0.82
C ASP A 12 20.16 8.72 -0.37
N GLY A 13 20.29 7.43 -0.67
CA GLY A 13 20.94 6.97 -1.89
C GLY A 13 20.22 7.49 -3.15
N LEU A 14 18.88 7.47 -3.16
CA LEU A 14 18.08 7.97 -4.28
C LEU A 14 18.29 9.48 -4.46
N ARG A 15 18.30 10.25 -3.38
CA ARG A 15 18.56 11.70 -3.39
C ARG A 15 19.94 12.02 -3.95
N SER A 16 20.98 11.32 -3.48
CA SER A 16 22.35 11.49 -3.97
C SER A 16 22.45 11.18 -5.46
N LEU A 17 21.87 10.07 -5.91
CA LEU A 17 21.88 9.66 -7.31
C LEU A 17 21.20 10.69 -8.22
N VAL A 18 20.05 11.23 -7.81
CA VAL A 18 19.33 12.28 -8.54
C VAL A 18 20.14 13.57 -8.58
N ALA A 19 20.77 13.96 -7.46
CA ALA A 19 21.59 15.16 -7.39
C ALA A 19 22.79 15.06 -8.34
N GLU A 20 23.52 13.93 -8.33
CA GLU A 20 24.65 13.67 -9.22
C GLU A 20 24.24 13.71 -10.70
N ALA A 21 23.17 13.01 -11.07
CA ALA A 21 22.69 13.00 -12.45
C ALA A 21 22.21 14.38 -12.93
N THR A 22 21.67 15.19 -12.02
CA THR A 22 21.26 16.57 -12.31
C THR A 22 22.46 17.48 -12.54
N VAL A 23 23.53 17.34 -11.74
CA VAL A 23 24.79 18.08 -11.91
C VAL A 23 25.46 17.74 -13.25
N VAL A 24 25.48 16.46 -13.63
CA VAL A 24 26.05 16.04 -14.92
C VAL A 24 25.18 16.51 -16.09
N GLY A 25 23.85 16.49 -15.95
CA GLY A 25 22.92 17.09 -16.89
C GLY A 25 22.74 16.36 -18.23
N SER A 26 23.41 15.23 -18.45
CA SER A 26 23.34 14.46 -19.70
C SER A 26 22.20 13.43 -19.70
N ALA A 27 21.75 13.04 -20.90
CA ALA A 27 20.74 11.99 -21.05
C ALA A 27 21.22 10.64 -20.48
N GLU A 28 22.50 10.31 -20.69
CA GLU A 28 23.12 9.08 -20.18
C GLU A 28 23.16 9.06 -18.65
N ALA A 29 23.49 10.18 -18.01
CA ALA A 29 23.51 10.27 -16.55
C ALA A 29 22.12 10.07 -15.95
N ARG A 30 21.08 10.65 -16.57
CA ARG A 30 19.67 10.45 -16.16
C ARG A 30 19.24 9.00 -16.34
N TRP A 31 19.60 8.38 -17.48
CA TRP A 31 19.29 6.98 -17.75
C TRP A 31 19.92 6.05 -16.71
N ARG A 32 21.22 6.21 -16.44
CA ARG A 32 21.92 5.41 -15.43
C ARG A 32 21.35 5.60 -14.03
N ALA A 33 20.97 6.82 -13.68
CA ALA A 33 20.30 7.09 -12.41
C ALA A 33 18.98 6.33 -12.31
N VAL A 34 18.11 6.38 -13.33
CA VAL A 34 16.87 5.60 -13.32
C VAL A 34 17.14 4.09 -13.25
N ALA A 35 18.12 3.59 -14.03
CA ALA A 35 18.45 2.16 -14.07
C ALA A 35 19.03 1.61 -12.77
N ALA A 36 19.67 2.46 -11.95
CA ALA A 36 20.28 2.07 -10.69
C ALA A 36 19.30 2.05 -9.49
N VAL A 37 18.09 2.58 -9.64
CA VAL A 37 17.07 2.55 -8.59
C VAL A 37 16.34 1.21 -8.59
N ASP A 38 16.24 0.58 -7.42
CA ASP A 38 15.39 -0.59 -7.25
C ASP A 38 13.90 -0.16 -7.30
N PRO A 39 13.06 -0.69 -8.20
CA PRO A 39 11.63 -0.38 -8.23
C PRO A 39 10.94 -0.60 -6.87
N ALA A 40 11.38 -1.60 -6.10
CA ALA A 40 10.82 -1.86 -4.77
C ALA A 40 11.07 -0.70 -3.78
N LEU A 41 12.15 0.08 -3.95
CA LEU A 41 12.34 1.30 -3.16
C LEU A 41 11.27 2.34 -3.49
N VAL A 42 10.97 2.53 -4.77
CA VAL A 42 9.96 3.50 -5.21
C VAL A 42 8.60 3.15 -4.65
N GLU A 43 8.20 1.87 -4.72
CA GLU A 43 6.96 1.37 -4.14
C GLU A 43 6.88 1.65 -2.62
N ARG A 44 7.94 1.32 -1.87
CA ARG A 44 7.99 1.59 -0.41
C ARG A 44 7.87 3.07 -0.07
N LEU A 45 8.47 3.95 -0.88
CA LEU A 45 8.42 5.39 -0.66
C LEU A 45 7.04 5.99 -0.98
N ILE A 46 6.35 5.46 -1.99
CA ILE A 46 5.02 5.94 -2.40
C ILE A 46 3.95 5.51 -1.39
N HIS A 47 4.00 4.27 -0.92
CA HIS A 47 2.95 3.70 -0.05
C HIS A 47 3.21 3.91 1.45
N GLY A 48 4.32 4.56 1.80
CA GLY A 48 4.79 4.67 3.18
C GLY A 48 5.45 3.36 3.65
N GLY A 49 6.57 3.47 4.36
CA GLY A 49 7.20 2.32 4.99
C GLY A 49 6.30 1.71 6.08
N PRO A 50 6.57 0.48 6.54
CA PRO A 50 5.78 -0.24 7.55
C PRO A 50 5.97 0.34 8.97
N ALA A 51 6.05 1.66 9.10
CA ALA A 51 5.97 2.34 10.38
C ALA A 51 4.52 2.25 10.88
N VAL A 52 4.10 1.04 11.23
CA VAL A 52 2.91 0.77 12.02
C VAL A 52 3.23 1.22 13.43
N VAL A 53 3.15 2.53 13.66
CA VAL A 53 3.22 3.12 14.98
C VAL A 53 1.81 3.09 15.52
N ALA A 54 1.59 2.38 16.62
CA ALA A 54 0.33 2.46 17.34
C ALA A 54 0.03 3.95 17.63
N PRO A 55 -1.23 4.40 17.51
CA PRO A 55 -1.60 5.82 17.67
C PRO A 55 -1.11 6.46 19.00
N ASP A 56 -0.82 5.64 20.00
CA ASP A 56 -0.40 6.01 21.36
C ASP A 56 1.10 5.80 21.63
N GLY A 57 1.89 5.40 20.62
CA GLY A 57 3.32 5.11 20.77
C GLY A 57 3.64 3.87 21.61
N GLN A 58 2.65 3.02 21.92
CA GLN A 58 2.85 1.81 22.72
C GLN A 58 2.52 0.53 21.96
N SER A 59 3.46 -0.43 22.04
CA SER A 59 3.36 -1.83 21.59
C SER A 59 3.09 -2.04 20.09
N ARG A 60 3.82 -3.00 19.50
CA ARG A 60 3.49 -3.48 18.15
C ARG A 60 2.05 -4.01 18.15
N PRO A 61 1.24 -3.72 17.11
CA PRO A 61 -0.11 -4.26 17.05
C PRO A 61 -0.07 -5.79 17.10
N VAL A 62 -1.08 -6.36 17.77
CA VAL A 62 -1.25 -7.80 17.85
C VAL A 62 -1.72 -8.30 16.50
N LEU A 63 -0.99 -9.25 15.91
CA LEU A 63 -1.41 -9.92 14.68
C LEU A 63 -2.63 -10.80 14.98
N LEU A 64 -3.81 -10.40 14.48
CA LEU A 64 -5.05 -11.17 14.62
C LEU A 64 -5.22 -12.19 13.50
N ALA A 65 -4.94 -11.80 12.26
CA ALA A 65 -5.07 -12.64 11.09
C ALA A 65 -4.08 -12.23 9.99
N ALA A 66 -3.85 -13.12 9.04
CA ALA A 66 -3.01 -12.87 7.87
C ALA A 66 -3.70 -13.41 6.61
N GLY A 67 -3.36 -12.79 5.47
CA GLY A 67 -3.87 -13.19 4.17
C GLY A 67 -2.92 -12.75 3.06
N THR A 68 -3.42 -12.69 1.84
CA THR A 68 -2.65 -12.23 0.69
C THR A 68 -2.65 -10.71 0.63
N GLY A 69 -1.47 -10.09 0.74
CA GLY A 69 -1.32 -8.65 0.51
C GLY A 69 -1.64 -8.30 -0.94
N ALA A 70 -2.81 -7.74 -1.17
CA ALA A 70 -3.30 -7.43 -2.51
C ALA A 70 -2.84 -6.06 -3.00
N SER A 71 -2.74 -5.10 -2.09
CA SER A 71 -2.32 -3.72 -2.33
C SER A 71 -1.51 -3.21 -1.13
N PRO A 72 -0.32 -2.63 -1.34
CA PRO A 72 0.59 -2.22 -0.28
C PRO A 72 0.07 -1.00 0.51
N GLY A 73 0.50 -0.89 1.77
CA GLY A 73 0.25 0.25 2.65
C GLY A 73 -0.25 -0.16 4.03
N VAL A 74 -0.66 0.82 4.83
CA VAL A 74 -1.21 0.64 6.18
C VAL A 74 -2.53 1.40 6.27
N GLY A 75 -3.61 0.70 6.64
CA GLY A 75 -4.91 1.29 6.91
C GLY A 75 -5.26 1.11 8.39
N THR A 76 -5.80 2.16 9.02
CA THR A 76 -6.32 2.14 10.38
C THR A 76 -7.69 2.80 10.41
N GLY A 77 -8.61 2.29 11.21
CA GLY A 77 -9.96 2.84 11.29
C GLY A 77 -10.92 1.91 12.04
N ILE A 78 -12.18 2.32 12.13
CA ILE A 78 -13.24 1.47 12.66
C ILE A 78 -13.58 0.36 11.67
N VAL A 79 -13.90 -0.83 12.18
CA VAL A 79 -14.27 -1.97 11.33
C VAL A 79 -15.71 -1.80 10.85
N CYS A 80 -15.89 -1.70 9.54
CA CYS A 80 -17.19 -1.59 8.87
C CYS A 80 -17.45 -2.85 8.04
N LEU A 81 -18.60 -3.49 8.27
CA LEU A 81 -18.93 -4.77 7.61
C LEU A 81 -19.65 -4.62 6.26
N THR A 82 -20.00 -3.39 5.87
CA THR A 82 -20.64 -3.07 4.60
C THR A 82 -20.08 -1.77 4.03
N ALA A 83 -20.26 -1.57 2.71
CA ALA A 83 -19.87 -0.34 2.04
C ALA A 83 -20.63 0.88 2.60
N GLU A 84 -21.90 0.72 2.95
CA GLU A 84 -22.71 1.78 3.55
C GLU A 84 -22.18 2.17 4.94
N ALA A 85 -21.78 1.20 5.76
CA ALA A 85 -21.19 1.47 7.07
C ALA A 85 -19.86 2.23 6.97
N VAL A 86 -19.11 2.06 5.87
CA VAL A 86 -17.93 2.88 5.58
C VAL A 86 -18.34 4.33 5.29
N LEU A 87 -19.39 4.54 4.50
CA LEU A 87 -19.88 5.90 4.20
C LEU A 87 -20.40 6.60 5.45
N ASP A 88 -21.18 5.90 6.29
CA ASP A 88 -21.67 6.43 7.57
C ASP A 88 -20.54 6.78 8.55
N ALA A 89 -19.40 6.08 8.47
CA ALA A 89 -18.21 6.40 9.25
C ALA A 89 -17.51 7.66 8.74
N VAL A 90 -17.31 7.74 7.43
CA VAL A 90 -16.67 8.89 6.80
C VAL A 90 -17.51 10.16 6.94
N ASP A 91 -18.84 10.06 6.88
CA ASP A 91 -19.76 11.16 7.14
C ASP A 91 -19.66 11.69 8.60
N ARG A 92 -19.15 10.85 9.51
CA ARG A 92 -18.84 11.21 10.91
C ARG A 92 -17.38 11.61 11.12
N ASP A 93 -16.59 11.79 10.05
CA ASP A 93 -15.16 12.12 10.08
C ASP A 93 -14.30 11.03 10.76
N GLU A 94 -14.72 9.77 10.65
CA GLU A 94 -13.99 8.60 11.16
C GLU A 94 -13.34 7.81 10.00
N ASP A 95 -12.08 7.43 10.16
CA ASP A 95 -11.43 6.48 9.25
C ASP A 95 -12.09 5.09 9.38
N ALA A 96 -12.27 4.41 8.25
CA ALA A 96 -12.99 3.14 8.20
C ALA A 96 -12.22 2.04 7.46
N LEU A 97 -12.31 0.81 7.95
CA LEU A 97 -11.81 -0.40 7.32
C LEU A 97 -13.00 -1.22 6.80
N LEU A 98 -13.06 -1.46 5.49
CA LEU A 98 -14.08 -2.34 4.93
C LEU A 98 -13.68 -3.80 5.15
N VAL A 99 -14.47 -4.55 5.90
CA VAL A 99 -14.25 -5.95 6.22
C VAL A 99 -15.43 -6.78 5.75
N CYS A 100 -15.25 -7.61 4.74
CA CYS A 100 -16.34 -8.40 4.19
C CYS A 100 -15.87 -9.76 3.69
N ASP A 101 -16.82 -10.57 3.22
CA ASP A 101 -16.53 -11.86 2.63
C ASP A 101 -15.83 -11.74 1.26
N GLU A 102 -16.46 -10.96 0.38
CA GLU A 102 -16.04 -10.59 -0.97
C GLU A 102 -16.57 -9.18 -1.27
N THR A 103 -16.05 -8.55 -2.32
CA THR A 103 -16.60 -7.28 -2.83
C THR A 103 -17.12 -7.46 -4.24
N SER A 104 -18.00 -6.54 -4.64
CA SER A 104 -18.65 -6.45 -5.94
C SER A 104 -18.59 -5.01 -6.47
N PRO A 105 -18.94 -4.76 -7.74
CA PRO A 105 -19.00 -3.40 -8.28
C PRO A 105 -19.95 -2.46 -7.53
N ALA A 106 -20.96 -3.00 -6.82
CA ALA A 106 -21.85 -2.20 -5.99
C ALA A 106 -21.13 -1.56 -4.79
N ASP A 107 -20.03 -2.18 -4.33
CA ASP A 107 -19.27 -1.75 -3.16
C ASP A 107 -18.23 -0.66 -3.48
N GLU A 108 -18.04 -0.30 -4.76
CA GLU A 108 -16.96 0.59 -5.24
C GLU A 108 -16.89 1.92 -4.49
N VAL A 109 -18.05 2.52 -4.20
CA VAL A 109 -18.13 3.82 -3.51
C VAL A 109 -17.60 3.69 -2.08
N GLY A 110 -18.02 2.68 -1.34
CA GLY A 110 -17.52 2.42 0.02
C GLY A 110 -16.05 1.99 0.01
N MET A 111 -15.64 1.15 -0.95
CA MET A 111 -14.25 0.75 -1.12
C MET A 111 -13.33 1.95 -1.32
N ARG A 112 -13.74 2.94 -2.13
CA ARG A 112 -12.95 4.15 -2.40
C ARG A 112 -12.75 5.03 -1.18
N MET A 113 -13.72 5.03 -0.27
CA MET A 113 -13.70 5.85 0.94
C MET A 113 -13.01 5.13 2.12
N ALA A 114 -12.79 3.82 2.03
CA ALA A 114 -12.14 3.06 3.07
C ALA A 114 -10.64 3.38 3.18
N ALA A 115 -10.13 3.48 4.41
CA ALA A 115 -8.70 3.56 4.72
C ALA A 115 -7.98 2.22 4.49
N GLY A 116 -8.73 1.12 4.40
CA GLY A 116 -8.20 -0.21 4.08
C GLY A 116 -9.30 -1.23 3.84
N ILE A 117 -8.98 -2.31 3.13
CA ILE A 117 -9.91 -3.37 2.75
C ILE A 117 -9.40 -4.73 3.22
N LEU A 118 -10.28 -5.52 3.81
CA LEU A 118 -10.01 -6.88 4.21
C LEU A 118 -11.12 -7.81 3.71
N THR A 119 -10.76 -8.88 2.98
CA THR A 119 -11.73 -9.88 2.53
C THR A 119 -11.41 -11.29 2.99
N ALA A 120 -12.44 -12.06 3.38
CA ALA A 120 -12.30 -13.46 3.76
C ALA A 120 -11.95 -14.35 2.56
N ARG A 121 -12.50 -14.03 1.38
CA ARG A 121 -12.28 -14.76 0.13
C ARG A 121 -11.64 -13.87 -0.94
N GLY A 122 -11.18 -14.52 -2.01
CA GLY A 122 -10.54 -13.88 -3.14
C GLY A 122 -9.02 -13.99 -3.13
N GLY A 123 -8.44 -14.08 -4.33
CA GLY A 123 -6.99 -14.07 -4.53
C GLY A 123 -6.48 -12.74 -5.08
N VAL A 124 -5.23 -12.73 -5.54
CA VAL A 124 -4.56 -11.55 -6.12
C VAL A 124 -5.29 -10.93 -7.32
N ALA A 125 -6.16 -11.68 -7.99
CA ALA A 125 -6.97 -11.23 -9.13
C ALA A 125 -8.46 -11.04 -8.80
N SER A 126 -8.85 -11.07 -7.51
CA SER A 126 -10.22 -10.78 -7.09
C SER A 126 -10.59 -9.31 -7.34
N HIS A 127 -11.89 -9.02 -7.33
CA HIS A 127 -12.41 -7.66 -7.44
C HIS A 127 -11.74 -6.71 -6.43
N ALA A 128 -11.76 -7.07 -5.15
CA ALA A 128 -11.11 -6.33 -4.07
C ALA A 128 -9.64 -6.02 -4.40
N ALA A 129 -8.89 -7.02 -4.85
CA ALA A 129 -7.47 -6.87 -5.12
C ALA A 129 -7.16 -5.95 -6.30
N VAL A 130 -7.93 -6.06 -7.39
CA VAL A 130 -7.73 -5.23 -8.59
C VAL A 130 -8.09 -3.77 -8.29
N VAL A 131 -9.24 -3.54 -7.67
CA VAL A 131 -9.74 -2.20 -7.37
C VAL A 131 -8.84 -1.50 -6.34
N ALA A 132 -8.46 -2.20 -5.27
CA ALA A 132 -7.58 -1.63 -4.25
C ALA A 132 -6.23 -1.16 -4.81
N ARG A 133 -5.60 -1.96 -5.68
CA ARG A 133 -4.35 -1.55 -6.37
C ARG A 133 -4.56 -0.34 -7.28
N GLY A 134 -5.69 -0.31 -8.01
CA GLY A 134 -6.00 0.80 -8.91
C GLY A 134 -6.14 2.14 -8.19
N TRP A 135 -6.54 2.12 -6.92
CA TRP A 135 -6.71 3.32 -6.10
C TRP A 135 -5.61 3.52 -5.04
N GLY A 136 -4.67 2.59 -4.92
CA GLY A 136 -3.61 2.66 -3.91
C GLY A 136 -4.12 2.47 -2.47
N ILE A 137 -5.25 1.80 -2.30
CA ILE A 137 -5.85 1.53 -0.98
C ILE A 137 -5.20 0.28 -0.40
N PRO A 138 -4.72 0.28 0.85
CA PRO A 138 -4.17 -0.91 1.50
C PRO A 138 -5.18 -2.05 1.52
N ALA A 139 -4.80 -3.26 1.10
CA ALA A 139 -5.74 -4.38 1.06
C ALA A 139 -5.11 -5.74 1.35
N VAL A 140 -5.82 -6.54 2.14
CA VAL A 140 -5.50 -7.95 2.42
C VAL A 140 -6.71 -8.81 2.02
N VAL A 141 -6.49 -9.78 1.14
CA VAL A 141 -7.58 -10.64 0.62
C VAL A 141 -7.32 -12.10 0.96
N GLY A 142 -8.39 -12.91 0.99
CA GLY A 142 -8.29 -14.34 1.27
C GLY A 142 -7.81 -14.62 2.70
N VAL A 143 -8.25 -13.82 3.66
CA VAL A 143 -7.88 -13.97 5.06
C VAL A 143 -8.60 -15.20 5.65
N VAL A 144 -7.82 -16.14 6.18
CA VAL A 144 -8.34 -17.35 6.79
C VAL A 144 -8.52 -17.13 8.29
N GLY A 145 -9.68 -17.52 8.85
CA GLY A 145 -9.96 -17.43 10.29
C GLY A 145 -10.60 -16.12 10.76
N MET A 146 -11.31 -15.43 9.85
CA MET A 146 -12.26 -14.37 10.20
C MET A 146 -13.55 -14.92 10.82
#